data_AF-A0A3D2JW04-F1
#
_entry.id   AF-A0A3D2JW04-F1
#
_cell.length_a   1.000
_cell.length_b   1.000
_cell.length_c   1.000
_cell.angle_alpha   90.00
_cell.angle_beta   90.00
_cell.angle_gamma   90.00
#
_symmetry.space_group_name_H-M   'P 1'
#
loop_
_entity.id
_entity.type
_entity.pdbx_description
1 polymer ?
#
loop_
_entity_poly.entity_id
_entity_poly.type
_entity_poly.pdbx_seq_one_letter_code
_entity_poly.pdbx_strand_id
1 'polypeptide(L)' 'MERWMHELSEKQQEVLSRRFGLNGFDSDTLENVGKEIGLTRERVRQIQLEALKDLETIMGREVIASDVLSEFQ' A
#
# COMPACT_ATOMS: atom_id res chain seq x y z
N MET A 1 3.74 7.03 5.35
CA MET A 1 3.26 6.12 4.29
C MET A 1 4.43 5.55 3.51
N GLU A 2 5.36 6.37 3.00
CA GLU A 2 6.55 5.90 2.24
C GLU A 2 7.38 4.83 2.96
N ARG A 3 7.59 4.95 4.29
CA ARG A 3 8.35 3.95 5.07
C ARG A 3 7.79 2.52 4.95
N TRP A 4 6.47 2.35 5.01
CA TRP A 4 5.83 1.03 4.99
C TRP A 4 5.59 0.51 3.57
N MET A 5 5.62 1.40 2.57
CA MET A 5 5.50 1.01 1.17
C MET A 5 6.62 0.05 0.75
N HIS A 6 7.83 0.20 1.29
CA HIS A 6 8.95 -0.69 0.99
C HIS A 6 8.75 -2.15 1.45
N GLU A 7 7.81 -2.41 2.37
CA GLU A 7 7.49 -3.77 2.80
C GLU A 7 6.41 -4.45 1.93
N LEU A 8 5.78 -3.70 1.04
CA LEU A 8 4.84 -4.24 0.07
C LEU A 8 5.58 -4.84 -1.13
N SER A 9 4.95 -5.75 -1.85
CA SER A 9 5.47 -6.22 -3.15
C SER A 9 5.50 -5.08 -4.19
N GLU A 10 6.38 -5.15 -5.18
CA GLU A 10 6.48 -4.16 -6.26
C GLU A 10 5.13 -3.88 -6.94
N LYS A 11 4.32 -4.94 -7.13
CA LYS A 11 2.98 -4.82 -7.74
C LYS A 11 2.01 -4.01 -6.86
N GLN A 12 2.06 -4.22 -5.55
CA GLN A 12 1.26 -3.47 -4.58
C GLN A 12 1.73 -2.03 -4.48
N GLN A 13 3.04 -1.80 -4.42
CA GLN A 13 3.64 -0.46 -4.43
C GLN A 13 3.20 0.32 -5.66
N GLU A 14 3.29 -0.27 -6.85
CA GLU A 14 2.89 0.36 -8.11
C GLU A 14 1.40 0.71 -8.13
N VAL A 15 0.54 -0.24 -7.74
CA VAL A 15 -0.91 -0.01 -7.69
C VAL A 15 -1.26 1.09 -6.70
N LEU A 16 -0.71 1.08 -5.49
CA LEU A 16 -0.97 2.12 -4.50
C LEU A 16 -0.42 3.49 -4.93
N SER A 17 0.76 3.52 -5.55
CA SER A 17 1.38 4.76 -6.00
C SER A 17 0.52 5.46 -7.04
N ARG A 18 0.06 4.75 -8.07
CA ARG A 18 -0.82 5.34 -9.08
C ARG A 18 -2.24 5.63 -8.56
N ARG A 19 -2.78 4.79 -7.68
CA ARG A 19 -4.15 4.98 -7.16
C ARG A 19 -4.28 6.20 -6.24
N PHE A 20 -3.23 6.51 -5.50
CA PHE A 20 -3.25 7.55 -4.47
C PHE A 20 -2.33 8.74 -4.78
N GLY A 21 -1.66 8.74 -5.93
CA GLY A 21 -0.77 9.82 -6.34
C GLY A 21 0.50 9.92 -5.49
N LEU A 22 1.13 8.77 -5.22
CA LEU A 22 2.38 8.68 -4.46
C LEU A 22 3.55 8.53 -5.43
N ASN A 23 4.80 8.71 -4.96
CA ASN A 23 6.01 8.51 -5.76
C ASN A 23 6.05 9.33 -7.07
N GLY A 24 5.42 10.50 -7.08
CA GLY A 24 5.38 11.39 -8.25
C GLY A 24 4.31 11.07 -9.29
N PHE A 25 3.41 10.11 -9.02
CA PHE A 25 2.21 9.88 -9.82
C PHE A 25 1.08 10.83 -9.43
N ASP A 26 0.17 11.10 -10.36
CA ASP A 26 -1.16 11.62 -10.04
C ASP A 26 -2.09 10.48 -9.61
N SER A 27 -3.08 10.79 -8.77
CA SER A 27 -4.07 9.78 -8.38
C SER A 27 -4.97 9.43 -9.58
N ASP A 28 -5.13 8.14 -9.85
CA ASP A 28 -5.94 7.67 -10.98
C ASP A 28 -6.93 6.57 -10.57
N THR A 29 -7.89 6.26 -11.44
CA THR A 29 -8.96 5.26 -11.24
C THR A 29 -8.44 3.81 -11.33
N LEU A 30 -9.12 2.86 -10.70
CA LEU A 30 -8.80 1.42 -10.82
C LEU A 30 -8.76 0.94 -12.27
N GLU A 31 -9.62 1.52 -13.12
CA GLU A 31 -9.70 1.16 -14.53
C GLU A 31 -8.48 1.65 -15.30
N ASN A 32 -8.10 2.92 -15.12
CA ASN A 32 -6.95 3.49 -15.82
C ASN A 32 -5.63 2.88 -15.34
N VAL A 33 -5.46 2.71 -14.03
CA VAL A 33 -4.30 2.00 -13.48
C VAL A 33 -4.21 0.59 -14.08
N GLY A 34 -5.34 -0.10 -14.22
CA GLY A 34 -5.39 -1.42 -14.88
C GLY A 34 -4.92 -1.37 -16.33
N LYS A 35 -5.40 -0.39 -17.11
CA LYS A 35 -4.97 -0.19 -18.50
C LYS A 35 -3.46 0.05 -18.59
N GLU A 36 -2.90 0.88 -17.71
CA GLU A 36 -1.48 1.24 -17.73
C GLU A 36 -0.54 0.07 -17.37
N ILE A 37 -0.93 -0.78 -16.42
CA ILE A 37 -0.09 -1.88 -15.92
C ILE A 37 -0.49 -3.26 -16.47
N GLY A 38 -1.37 -3.29 -17.49
CA GLY A 38 -1.80 -4.51 -18.17
C GLY A 38 -2.65 -5.44 -17.33
N LEU A 39 -3.50 -4.91 -16.45
CA LEU A 39 -4.39 -5.65 -15.57
C LEU A 39 -5.85 -5.25 -15.75
N THR A 40 -6.75 -6.16 -15.38
CA THR A 40 -8.18 -5.81 -15.29
C THR A 40 -8.43 -4.90 -14.08
N ARG A 41 -9.48 -4.08 -14.15
CA ARG A 41 -9.95 -3.24 -13.04
C ARG A 41 -10.12 -4.05 -11.74
N GLU A 42 -10.68 -5.26 -11.85
CA GLU A 42 -10.89 -6.11 -10.68
C GLU A 42 -9.57 -6.63 -10.10
N ARG A 43 -8.59 -6.97 -10.95
CA ARG A 43 -7.28 -7.39 -10.47
C ARG A 43 -6.57 -6.26 -9.73
N VAL A 44 -6.67 -5.02 -10.23
CA VAL A 44 -6.15 -3.83 -9.53
C VAL A 44 -6.85 -3.64 -8.19
N ARG A 45 -8.18 -3.80 -8.14
CA ARG A 45 -8.95 -3.71 -6.88
C ARG A 45 -8.48 -4.73 -5.85
N GLN A 46 -8.27 -5.98 -6.25
CA GLN A 46 -7.76 -7.04 -5.37
C GLN A 46 -6.39 -6.67 -4.80
N ILE A 47 -5.45 -6.28 -5.67
CA ILE A 47 -4.11 -5.87 -5.25
C ILE A 47 -4.17 -4.68 -4.30
N GLN A 48 -5.04 -3.69 -4.56
CA GLN A 48 -5.23 -2.55 -3.67
C GLN A 48 -5.71 -2.99 -2.28
N LEU A 49 -6.69 -3.89 -2.20
CA LEU A 49 -7.21 -4.39 -0.93
C LEU A 49 -6.18 -5.22 -0.16
N GLU A 50 -5.45 -6.10 -0.85
CA GLU A 50 -4.34 -6.87 -0.27
C GLU A 50 -3.27 -5.93 0.29
N ALA A 51 -2.84 -4.93 -0.49
CA ALA A 51 -1.85 -3.95 -0.05
C ALA A 51 -2.29 -3.15 1.18
N LEU A 52 -3.56 -2.72 1.23
CA LEU A 52 -4.09 -1.99 2.39
C LEU A 52 -4.12 -2.85 3.65
N LYS A 53 -4.46 -4.14 3.52
CA LYS A 53 -4.46 -5.10 4.63
C LYS A 53 -3.03 -5.38 5.14
N ASP A 54 -2.08 -5.46 4.23
CA ASP A 54 -0.67 -5.63 4.59
C ASP A 54 -0.16 -4.38 5.34
N LEU A 55 -0.50 -3.18 4.84
CA LEU A 55 -0.18 -1.92 5.54
C LEU A 55 -0.80 -1.85 6.94
N GLU A 56 -2.06 -2.25 7.11
CA GLU A 56 -2.70 -2.32 8.43
C GLU A 56 -1.93 -3.23 9.38
N THR A 57 -1.47 -4.38 8.89
CA THR A 57 -0.68 -5.33 9.67
C THR A 57 0.69 -4.76 10.06
N ILE A 58 1.38 -4.09 9.12
CA ILE A 58 2.69 -3.47 9.34
C ILE A 58 2.59 -2.35 10.38
N MET A 59 1.61 -1.45 10.21
CA MET A 59 1.37 -0.35 11.14
C MET A 59 0.99 -0.87 12.53
N GLY A 60 0.14 -1.88 12.61
CA GLY A 60 -0.24 -2.51 13.88
C GLY A 60 0.96 -3.08 14.64
N ARG A 61 1.90 -3.73 13.95
CA ARG A 61 3.14 -4.23 14.56
C ARG A 61 4.00 -3.10 15.13
N GLU A 62 4.12 -1.97 14.42
CA GLU A 62 4.93 -0.84 14.88
C GLU A 62 4.31 -0.14 16.08
N VAL A 63 2.99 0.05 16.09
CA VAL A 63 2.27 0.61 17.25
C VAL A 63 2.46 -0.28 18.47
N ILE A 64 2.25 -1.59 18.34
CA ILE A 64 2.46 -2.55 19.43
C ILE A 64 3.92 -2.51 19.92
N ALA A 65 4.90 -2.46 19.01
CA ALA A 65 6.30 -2.37 19.39
C ALA A 65 6.62 -1.07 20.15
N SER A 66 6.05 0.06 19.72
CA SER A 66 6.21 1.35 20.41
C SER A 66 5.60 1.33 21.81
N ASP A 67 4.40 0.79 21.96
CA ASP A 67 3.71 0.69 23.25
C ASP A 67 4.52 -0.18 24.22
N VAL A 68 4.97 -1.35 23.77
CA VAL A 68 5.83 -2.26 24.56
C VAL A 68 7.12 -1.56 24.99
N LEU A 69 7.80 -0.84 24.10
CA LEU A 69 9.03 -0.10 24.43
C LEU A 69 8.77 1.02 25.45
N SER A 70 7.59 1.63 25.44
CA SER A 70 7.21 2.67 26.40
C SER A 70 6.95 2.13 27.81
N GLU A 71 6.58 0.85 27.96
CA GLU A 71 6.38 0.21 29.27
C GLU A 71 7.70 -0.17 29.98
N PHE A 72 8.83 -0.17 29.26
CA PHE A 72 10.16 -0.52 29.77
C PHE A 72 11.06 0.67 30.09
N GLN A 73 10.54 1.91 30.03
CA GLN A 73 11.22 3.15 30.46
C GLN A 73 10.58 3.73 31.71
#